data_AF-A0A949EVG2-F1
#
_entry.id   AF-A0A949EVG2-F1
#
_cell.length_a   1.000
_cell.length_b   1.000
_cell.length_c   1.000
_cell.angle_alpha   90.00
_cell.angle_beta   90.00
_cell.angle_gamma   90.00
#
_symmetry.space_group_name_H-M   'P 1'
#
loop_
_entity.id
_entity.type
_entity.pdbx_description
1 polymer ?
#
loop_
_entity_poly.entity_id
_entity_poly.type
_entity_poly.pdbx_seq_one_letter_code
_entity_poly.pdbx_strand_id
1 'polypeptide(L)'
;MADGTAATLSEETEESETTAETTTTVSEPEQALKAPNAYIISQLKVPGQAIDVKVSGNYAYLTNDLGILYVIDVSDKSNPKIVGKCTGIDSANIVIIQDDYAYVSYTSWIAPEDNKPREAIYICGFKIIDIKDKNSPEVVGDYISGQHSQKSVSGMFIKGNYAFLNSTVLLGNTDESQLEIIDISEKSSPKLTGSCKIEGAPNGIFVQDNYAYINNLYFDYQTKQYTQESKLFIVDI
;
A
#
# COMPACT_ATOMS: atom_id res chain seq x y z
N MET A 1 39.51 -22.48 -76.05
CA MET A 1 40.90 -22.84 -76.38
C MET A 1 41.44 -21.70 -77.23
N ALA A 2 42.61 -21.16 -76.86
CA ALA A 2 43.15 -19.87 -77.31
C ALA A 2 42.31 -18.64 -76.85
N ASP A 3 42.90 -17.54 -76.37
CA ASP A 3 44.24 -17.36 -75.78
C ASP A 3 44.34 -16.09 -74.91
N GLY A 4 45.35 -16.07 -74.05
CA GLY A 4 46.20 -14.96 -73.56
C GLY A 4 45.58 -13.69 -72.95
N THR A 5 45.81 -13.29 -71.68
CA THR A 5 47.06 -12.97 -70.91
C THR A 5 47.76 -11.64 -71.24
N ALA A 6 48.31 -11.05 -70.17
CA ALA A 6 49.17 -9.86 -70.09
C ALA A 6 48.43 -8.50 -70.02
N ALA A 7 48.92 -7.47 -69.30
CA ALA A 7 50.27 -7.29 -68.76
C ALA A 7 50.34 -6.33 -67.55
N THR A 8 51.33 -6.55 -66.66
CA THR A 8 52.20 -5.53 -65.99
C THR A 8 51.59 -4.41 -65.10
N LEU A 9 52.27 -3.78 -64.13
CA LEU A 9 53.71 -3.69 -63.76
C LEU A 9 53.93 -3.80 -62.22
N SER A 10 55.19 -3.96 -61.83
CA SER A 10 55.79 -3.60 -60.53
C SER A 10 55.92 -2.05 -60.37
N GLU A 11 56.52 -1.39 -59.39
CA GLU A 11 57.25 -1.63 -58.13
C GLU A 11 56.62 -0.62 -57.09
N GLU A 12 56.94 -0.46 -55.80
CA GLU A 12 57.99 -0.96 -54.90
C GLU A 12 57.41 -1.04 -53.45
N THR A 13 58.21 -0.89 -52.37
CA THR A 13 57.75 -0.82 -50.96
C THR A 13 58.52 0.22 -50.14
N GLU A 14 57.85 0.97 -49.27
CA GLU A 14 58.47 1.69 -48.15
C GLU A 14 57.61 1.56 -46.88
N GLU A 15 58.25 1.33 -45.74
CA GLU A 15 57.62 1.14 -44.43
C GLU A 15 57.31 2.48 -43.74
N SER A 16 56.26 2.54 -42.90
CA SER A 16 56.41 2.81 -41.46
C SER A 16 55.07 2.99 -40.72
N GLU A 17 55.17 3.04 -39.39
CA GLU A 17 54.16 3.45 -38.40
C GLU A 17 52.95 2.51 -38.18
N THR A 18 53.21 1.55 -37.28
CA THR A 18 52.19 0.86 -36.49
C THR A 18 51.46 1.83 -35.55
N THR A 19 50.28 2.31 -35.94
CA THR A 19 49.30 2.85 -34.99
C THR A 19 48.48 1.71 -34.40
N ALA A 20 48.64 1.46 -33.10
CA ALA A 20 47.82 0.50 -32.38
C ALA A 20 46.40 1.06 -32.21
N GLU A 21 45.47 0.67 -33.09
CA GLU A 21 44.05 0.94 -32.89
C GLU A 21 43.58 0.27 -31.61
N THR A 22 43.42 1.09 -30.57
CA THR A 22 42.81 0.65 -29.31
C THR A 22 41.37 0.30 -29.62
N THR A 23 41.06 -1.00 -29.64
CA THR A 23 39.72 -1.50 -29.89
C THR A 23 38.85 -1.18 -28.69
N THR A 24 38.28 0.04 -28.67
CA THR A 24 37.21 0.39 -27.74
C THR A 24 36.02 -0.50 -28.07
N THR A 25 35.88 -1.59 -27.32
CA THR A 25 34.65 -2.37 -27.28
C THR A 25 33.55 -1.45 -26.77
N VAL A 26 32.79 -0.86 -27.70
CA VAL A 26 31.56 -0.16 -27.37
C VAL A 26 30.64 -1.21 -26.75
N SER A 27 30.47 -1.14 -25.43
CA SER A 27 29.53 -1.99 -24.72
C SER A 27 28.15 -1.81 -25.34
N GLU A 28 27.54 -2.91 -25.76
CA GLU A 28 26.21 -2.95 -26.33
C GLU A 28 25.23 -2.15 -25.43
N PRO A 29 24.39 -1.26 -26.00
CA PRO A 29 23.55 -0.39 -25.19
C PRO A 29 22.62 -1.22 -24.30
N GLU A 30 22.68 -0.94 -23.01
CA GLU A 30 21.87 -1.56 -21.96
C GLU A 30 20.41 -1.70 -22.42
N GLN A 31 19.92 -2.94 -22.50
CA GLN A 31 18.60 -3.22 -23.07
C GLN A 31 17.53 -2.51 -22.25
N ALA A 32 17.00 -1.41 -22.79
CA ALA A 32 15.95 -0.63 -22.15
C ALA A 32 14.79 -1.55 -21.78
N LEU A 33 14.50 -1.64 -20.48
CA LEU A 33 13.44 -2.46 -19.90
C LEU A 33 12.10 -2.13 -20.57
N LYS A 34 11.72 -2.94 -21.55
CA LYS A 34 10.48 -2.80 -22.29
C LYS A 34 9.33 -3.09 -21.32
N ALA A 35 8.52 -2.09 -21.03
CA ALA A 35 7.41 -2.20 -20.08
C ALA A 35 6.54 -3.42 -20.43
N PRO A 36 6.18 -4.27 -19.44
CA PRO A 36 5.40 -5.48 -19.71
C PRO A 36 3.98 -5.11 -20.17
N ASN A 37 3.49 -5.82 -21.19
CA ASN A 37 2.08 -5.77 -21.57
C ASN A 37 1.21 -6.41 -20.47
N ALA A 38 0.05 -5.84 -20.19
CA ALA A 38 -0.91 -6.37 -19.22
C ALA A 38 -2.07 -7.10 -19.92
N TYR A 39 -2.50 -8.23 -19.34
CA TYR A 39 -3.71 -8.95 -19.73
C TYR A 39 -4.30 -9.68 -18.52
N ILE A 40 -5.60 -9.95 -18.54
CA ILE A 40 -6.30 -10.67 -17.47
C ILE A 40 -6.00 -12.17 -17.61
N ILE A 41 -5.48 -12.80 -16.55
CA ILE A 41 -5.23 -14.25 -16.50
C ILE A 41 -6.48 -15.02 -16.07
N SER A 42 -7.16 -14.53 -15.02
CA SER A 42 -8.39 -15.14 -14.48
C SER A 42 -9.20 -14.08 -13.71
N GLN A 43 -10.39 -14.46 -13.25
CA GLN A 43 -11.23 -13.66 -12.36
C GLN A 43 -11.93 -14.57 -11.34
N LEU A 44 -12.12 -14.08 -10.11
CA LEU A 44 -12.81 -14.77 -9.03
C LEU A 44 -13.94 -13.91 -8.49
N LYS A 45 -15.14 -14.47 -8.39
CA LYS A 45 -16.27 -13.78 -7.76
C LYS A 45 -16.16 -13.89 -6.24
N VAL A 46 -16.01 -12.77 -5.57
CA VAL A 46 -16.07 -12.64 -4.11
C VAL A 46 -17.39 -11.97 -3.70
N PRO A 47 -18.04 -12.36 -2.59
CA PRO A 47 -19.20 -11.64 -2.06
C PRO A 47 -18.84 -10.27 -1.45
N GLY A 48 -19.75 -9.29 -1.57
CA GLY A 48 -19.54 -7.89 -1.15
C GLY A 48 -18.76 -7.07 -2.18
N GLN A 49 -18.63 -5.77 -1.93
CA GLN A 49 -17.80 -4.84 -2.70
C GLN A 49 -16.38 -4.89 -2.15
N ALA A 50 -15.43 -5.33 -2.97
CA ALA A 50 -14.01 -5.37 -2.59
C ALA A 50 -13.45 -3.96 -2.37
N ILE A 51 -12.65 -3.75 -1.31
CA ILE A 51 -12.11 -2.44 -0.93
C ILE A 51 -10.59 -2.37 -1.11
N ASP A 52 -9.81 -3.21 -0.42
CA ASP A 52 -8.35 -3.31 -0.58
C ASP A 52 -7.92 -4.78 -0.77
N VAL A 53 -6.72 -4.97 -1.31
CA VAL A 53 -6.09 -6.27 -1.48
C VAL A 53 -4.58 -6.19 -1.20
N LYS A 54 -4.06 -7.17 -0.46
CA LYS A 54 -2.61 -7.44 -0.35
C LYS A 54 -2.31 -8.87 -0.74
N VAL A 55 -1.08 -9.12 -1.17
CA VAL A 55 -0.55 -10.46 -1.46
C VAL A 55 0.62 -10.73 -0.53
N SER A 56 0.64 -11.91 0.09
CA SER A 56 1.79 -12.43 0.83
C SER A 56 2.00 -13.90 0.45
N GLY A 57 3.14 -14.18 -0.17
CA GLY A 57 3.43 -15.49 -0.76
C GLY A 57 2.39 -15.90 -1.80
N ASN A 58 1.76 -17.06 -1.59
CA ASN A 58 0.74 -17.63 -2.48
C ASN A 58 -0.70 -17.19 -2.13
N TYR A 59 -0.89 -16.24 -1.20
CA TYR A 59 -2.21 -15.84 -0.74
C TYR A 59 -2.49 -14.36 -0.98
N ALA A 60 -3.68 -14.08 -1.51
CA ALA A 60 -4.26 -12.74 -1.54
C ALA A 60 -5.27 -12.57 -0.39
N TYR A 61 -5.25 -11.39 0.23
CA TYR A 61 -6.06 -11.01 1.38
C TYR A 61 -6.89 -9.81 0.97
N LEU A 62 -8.22 -9.96 0.93
CA LEU A 62 -9.13 -8.98 0.32
C LEU A 62 -10.23 -8.59 1.31
N THR A 63 -10.38 -7.29 1.54
CA THR A 63 -11.41 -6.69 2.40
C THR A 63 -12.67 -6.33 1.61
N ASN A 64 -13.83 -6.27 2.28
CA ASN A 64 -15.07 -5.81 1.66
C ASN A 64 -15.94 -4.92 2.57
N ASP A 65 -16.95 -4.31 1.96
CA ASP A 65 -17.98 -3.49 2.60
C ASP A 65 -18.83 -4.21 3.66
N LEU A 66 -18.84 -5.56 3.66
CA LEU A 66 -19.54 -6.39 4.64
C LEU A 66 -18.71 -6.69 5.91
N GLY A 67 -17.49 -6.12 6.02
CA GLY A 67 -16.59 -6.37 7.15
C GLY A 67 -16.05 -7.79 7.21
N ILE A 68 -15.70 -8.31 6.04
CA ILE A 68 -15.10 -9.63 5.84
C ILE A 68 -13.70 -9.48 5.24
N LEU A 69 -12.73 -10.17 5.82
CA LEU A 69 -11.43 -10.42 5.19
C LEU A 69 -11.48 -11.81 4.54
N TYR A 70 -11.34 -11.89 3.23
CA TYR A 70 -11.18 -13.15 2.51
C TYR A 70 -9.71 -13.52 2.36
N VAL A 71 -9.39 -14.80 2.59
CA VAL A 71 -8.09 -15.40 2.27
C VAL A 71 -8.26 -16.24 1.02
N ILE A 72 -7.51 -15.89 -0.02
CA ILE A 72 -7.62 -16.44 -1.38
C ILE A 72 -6.29 -17.08 -1.75
N ASP A 73 -6.28 -18.39 -2.03
CA ASP A 73 -5.14 -19.06 -2.65
C ASP A 73 -5.02 -18.60 -4.11
N VAL A 74 -3.85 -18.06 -4.45
CA VAL A 74 -3.45 -17.56 -5.78
C VAL A 74 -2.14 -18.21 -6.26
N SER A 75 -1.79 -19.38 -5.72
CA SER A 75 -0.67 -20.22 -6.18
C SER A 75 -0.82 -20.54 -7.67
N ASP A 76 -1.98 -21.06 -8.06
CA ASP A 76 -2.44 -21.12 -9.45
C ASP A 76 -3.22 -19.85 -9.83
N LYS A 77 -2.55 -18.97 -10.56
CA LYS A 77 -3.12 -17.69 -11.06
C LYS A 77 -4.24 -17.88 -12.08
N SER A 78 -4.37 -19.07 -12.68
CA SER A 78 -5.48 -19.40 -13.59
C SER A 78 -6.74 -19.88 -12.86
N ASN A 79 -6.60 -20.35 -11.61
CA ASN A 79 -7.68 -20.95 -10.82
C ASN A 79 -7.62 -20.55 -9.33
N PRO A 80 -7.69 -19.24 -9.01
CA PRO A 80 -7.66 -18.74 -7.64
C PRO A 80 -8.92 -19.14 -6.85
N LYS A 81 -8.78 -19.38 -5.54
CA LYS A 81 -9.87 -19.91 -4.69
C LYS A 81 -9.91 -19.27 -3.31
N ILE A 82 -11.11 -18.90 -2.84
CA ILE A 82 -11.30 -18.56 -1.42
C ILE A 82 -11.07 -19.83 -0.59
N VAL A 83 -10.12 -19.77 0.35
CA VAL A 83 -9.80 -20.87 1.28
C VAL A 83 -10.24 -20.58 2.71
N GLY A 84 -10.30 -19.30 3.11
CA GLY A 84 -10.75 -18.88 4.43
C GLY A 84 -11.41 -17.51 4.41
N LYS A 85 -12.06 -17.14 5.53
CA LYS A 85 -12.60 -15.81 5.75
C LYS A 85 -12.67 -15.47 7.24
N CYS A 86 -12.43 -14.20 7.58
CA CYS A 86 -12.67 -13.65 8.92
C CYS A 86 -13.81 -12.63 8.84
N THR A 87 -14.70 -12.58 9.84
CA THR A 87 -15.90 -11.72 9.86
C THR A 87 -15.96 -10.89 11.14
N GLY A 88 -16.69 -9.77 11.12
CA GLY A 88 -16.87 -8.91 12.30
C GLY A 88 -15.80 -7.81 12.40
N ILE A 89 -15.33 -7.34 11.24
CA ILE A 89 -14.33 -6.29 11.13
C ILE A 89 -14.98 -4.89 11.08
N ASP A 90 -16.31 -4.81 10.90
CA ASP A 90 -17.05 -3.61 10.45
C ASP A 90 -16.52 -3.08 9.11
N SER A 91 -16.81 -1.84 8.69
CA SER A 91 -16.49 -1.37 7.33
C SER A 91 -14.97 -1.34 7.10
N ALA A 92 -14.47 -2.37 6.42
CA ALA A 92 -13.05 -2.72 6.36
C ALA A 92 -12.35 -2.01 5.19
N ASN A 93 -11.46 -1.07 5.52
CA ASN A 93 -10.75 -0.26 4.53
C ASN A 93 -9.42 -0.91 4.13
N ILE A 94 -8.31 -0.40 4.66
CA ILE A 94 -6.93 -0.85 4.37
C ILE A 94 -6.68 -2.20 5.03
N VAL A 95 -6.04 -3.13 4.32
CA VAL A 95 -5.42 -4.34 4.89
C VAL A 95 -3.90 -4.28 4.73
N ILE A 96 -3.14 -4.68 5.75
CA ILE A 96 -1.68 -4.81 5.71
C ILE A 96 -1.31 -6.19 6.24
N ILE A 97 -0.34 -6.86 5.61
CA ILE A 97 0.13 -8.17 6.03
C ILE A 97 1.56 -8.03 6.54
N GLN A 98 1.83 -8.50 7.76
CA GLN A 98 3.18 -8.69 8.29
C GLN A 98 3.21 -10.04 9.02
N ASP A 99 4.14 -10.90 8.64
CA ASP A 99 4.29 -12.25 9.17
C ASP A 99 2.98 -13.06 9.05
N ASP A 100 2.54 -13.71 10.13
CA ASP A 100 1.27 -14.45 10.25
C ASP A 100 0.08 -13.56 10.67
N TYR A 101 0.16 -12.24 10.50
CA TYR A 101 -0.91 -11.30 10.90
C TYR A 101 -1.39 -10.40 9.76
N ALA A 102 -2.72 -10.23 9.69
CA ALA A 102 -3.38 -9.18 8.91
C ALA A 102 -3.88 -8.07 9.84
N TYR A 103 -3.57 -6.83 9.48
CA TYR A 103 -3.98 -5.61 10.17
C TYR A 103 -5.01 -4.91 9.29
N VAL A 104 -6.25 -4.82 9.75
CA VAL A 104 -7.37 -4.30 8.93
C VAL A 104 -8.00 -3.09 9.60
N SER A 105 -7.80 -1.92 9.01
CA SER A 105 -8.44 -0.69 9.49
C SER A 105 -9.95 -0.73 9.25
N TYR A 106 -10.74 -0.17 10.16
CA TYR A 106 -12.19 -0.17 10.04
C TYR A 106 -12.86 1.13 10.52
N THR A 107 -14.07 1.34 10.00
CA THR A 107 -15.04 2.31 10.53
C THR A 107 -16.34 1.58 10.86
N SER A 108 -16.77 1.69 12.11
CA SER A 108 -18.05 1.19 12.62
C SER A 108 -19.04 2.33 12.78
N TRP A 109 -20.31 2.12 12.43
CA TRP A 109 -21.37 3.11 12.52
C TRP A 109 -22.38 2.71 13.60
N ILE A 110 -22.52 3.56 14.63
CA ILE A 110 -23.53 3.41 15.67
C ILE A 110 -24.69 4.34 15.36
N ALA A 111 -25.85 3.73 15.05
CA ALA A 111 -27.11 4.43 14.93
C ALA A 111 -27.46 5.17 16.23
N PRO A 112 -28.02 6.40 16.16
CA PRO A 112 -28.58 7.03 17.34
C PRO A 112 -29.77 6.21 17.86
N GLU A 113 -29.91 6.12 19.18
CA GLU A 113 -31.09 5.53 19.83
C GLU A 113 -32.38 6.25 19.40
N ASP A 114 -33.45 5.49 19.18
CA ASP A 114 -34.78 6.02 18.86
C ASP A 114 -35.19 7.15 19.82
N ASN A 115 -35.75 8.22 19.26
CA ASN A 115 -36.22 9.43 19.96
C ASN A 115 -35.13 10.33 20.61
N LYS A 116 -33.85 10.23 20.22
CA LYS A 116 -32.84 11.24 20.57
C LYS A 116 -32.25 11.91 19.32
N PRO A 117 -32.13 13.25 19.27
CA PRO A 117 -31.51 13.98 18.15
C PRO A 117 -29.97 13.93 18.27
N ARG A 118 -29.40 12.75 18.47
CA ARG A 118 -27.96 12.54 18.45
C ARG A 118 -27.52 12.27 17.02
N GLU A 119 -26.41 12.89 16.63
CA GLU A 119 -25.70 12.51 15.41
C GLU A 119 -25.22 11.07 15.54
N ALA A 120 -25.12 10.36 14.41
CA ALA A 120 -24.50 9.05 14.39
C ALA A 120 -23.07 9.11 14.94
N ILE A 121 -22.63 8.06 15.64
CA ILE A 121 -21.26 7.99 16.18
C ILE A 121 -20.47 6.99 15.34
N TYR A 122 -19.30 7.41 14.86
CA TYR A 122 -18.35 6.55 14.19
C TYR A 122 -17.25 6.13 15.17
N ILE A 123 -17.01 4.82 15.26
CA ILE A 123 -15.85 4.24 15.95
C ILE A 123 -14.86 3.82 14.88
N CYS A 124 -13.62 4.29 14.97
CA CYS A 124 -12.57 3.94 14.00
C CYS A 124 -11.40 3.26 14.70
N GLY A 125 -10.72 2.38 13.98
CA GLY A 125 -9.67 1.54 14.56
C GLY A 125 -9.02 0.60 13.57
N PHE A 126 -8.37 -0.44 14.08
CA PHE A 126 -7.97 -1.60 13.28
C PHE A 126 -8.09 -2.91 14.07
N LYS A 127 -8.47 -3.98 13.38
CA LYS A 127 -8.40 -5.36 13.90
C LYS A 127 -7.03 -5.95 13.60
N ILE A 128 -6.52 -6.77 14.51
CA ILE A 128 -5.40 -7.68 14.27
C ILE A 128 -5.97 -9.08 14.14
N ILE A 129 -5.65 -9.75 13.04
CA ILE A 129 -6.19 -11.05 12.66
C ILE A 129 -5.01 -12.03 12.52
N ASP A 130 -5.00 -13.12 13.31
CA ASP A 130 -4.08 -14.23 13.06
C ASP A 130 -4.54 -14.95 11.79
N ILE A 131 -3.64 -15.02 10.81
CA ILE A 131 -3.89 -15.62 9.50
C ILE A 131 -3.01 -16.87 9.30
N LYS A 132 -2.42 -17.44 10.36
CA LYS A 132 -1.51 -18.60 10.29
C LYS A 132 -2.18 -19.79 9.62
N ASP A 133 -3.33 -20.21 10.14
CA ASP A 133 -4.25 -21.08 9.38
C ASP A 133 -5.04 -20.24 8.39
N LYS A 134 -4.68 -20.39 7.10
CA LYS A 134 -5.28 -19.68 5.98
C LYS A 134 -6.77 -20.04 5.78
N ASN A 135 -7.25 -21.14 6.36
CA ASN A 135 -8.64 -21.59 6.29
C ASN A 135 -9.49 -21.05 7.45
N SER A 136 -8.87 -20.72 8.57
CA SER A 136 -9.52 -20.28 9.82
C SER A 136 -8.86 -19.02 10.41
N PRO A 137 -8.83 -17.89 9.67
CA PRO A 137 -8.30 -16.63 10.18
C PRO A 137 -9.20 -16.04 11.28
N GLU A 138 -8.61 -15.60 12.40
CA GLU A 138 -9.34 -15.18 13.60
C GLU A 138 -8.90 -13.79 14.10
N VAL A 139 -9.86 -12.98 14.58
CA VAL A 139 -9.55 -11.69 15.22
C VAL A 139 -8.93 -11.98 16.59
N VAL A 140 -7.65 -11.61 16.75
CA VAL A 140 -6.91 -11.75 18.01
C VAL A 140 -6.74 -10.43 18.76
N GLY A 141 -6.96 -9.29 18.09
CA GLY A 141 -6.77 -7.96 18.66
C GLY A 141 -7.64 -6.88 18.04
N ASP A 142 -7.85 -5.80 18.78
CA ASP A 142 -8.68 -4.66 18.41
C ASP A 142 -8.09 -3.38 18.99
N TYR A 143 -7.76 -2.40 18.14
CA TYR A 143 -7.35 -1.07 18.56
C TYR A 143 -8.40 -0.05 18.16
N ILE A 144 -8.95 0.67 19.14
CA ILE A 144 -9.93 1.74 18.93
C ILE A 144 -9.21 3.08 19.05
N SER A 145 -9.09 3.80 17.94
CA SER A 145 -8.54 5.18 17.84
C SER A 145 -9.48 6.23 18.45
N GLY A 146 -10.71 5.83 18.83
CA GLY A 146 -11.70 6.65 19.51
C GLY A 146 -13.04 6.69 18.77
N GLN A 147 -13.92 7.59 19.22
CA GLN A 147 -15.27 7.76 18.67
C GLN A 147 -15.63 9.26 18.49
N HIS A 148 -16.25 9.61 17.36
CA HIS A 148 -16.84 10.93 17.11
C HIS A 148 -17.93 10.85 16.04
N SER A 149 -18.81 11.85 15.91
CA SER A 149 -19.80 11.88 14.82
C SER A 149 -19.20 12.14 13.43
N GLN A 150 -17.92 12.47 13.37
CA GLN A 150 -17.17 12.70 12.14
C GLN A 150 -15.70 12.22 12.27
N LYS A 151 -15.48 11.04 12.87
CA LYS A 151 -14.15 10.41 12.93
C LYS A 151 -13.88 9.57 11.68
N SER A 152 -12.63 9.56 11.22
CA SER A 152 -12.12 8.64 10.21
C SER A 152 -10.70 8.17 10.55
N VAL A 153 -10.30 7.08 9.89
CA VAL A 153 -8.89 6.66 9.74
C VAL A 153 -8.63 6.50 8.24
N SER A 154 -7.50 7.02 7.76
CA SER A 154 -7.26 7.24 6.32
C SER A 154 -6.00 6.57 5.78
N GLY A 155 -5.02 6.30 6.64
CA GLY A 155 -3.75 5.67 6.29
C GLY A 155 -3.22 4.86 7.45
N MET A 156 -2.60 3.73 7.13
CA MET A 156 -1.98 2.85 8.11
C MET A 156 -0.64 2.34 7.56
N PHE A 157 0.34 2.14 8.44
CA PHE A 157 1.59 1.46 8.14
C PHE A 157 1.97 0.55 9.32
N ILE A 158 2.56 -0.61 9.05
CA ILE A 158 3.03 -1.54 10.09
C ILE A 158 4.54 -1.69 9.94
N LYS A 159 5.29 -1.53 11.03
CA LYS A 159 6.74 -1.73 11.07
C LYS A 159 7.15 -2.44 12.35
N GLY A 160 7.40 -3.75 12.25
CA GLY A 160 7.82 -4.58 13.39
C GLY A 160 6.70 -4.68 14.43
N ASN A 161 6.94 -4.13 15.63
CA ASN A 161 5.97 -4.11 16.73
C ASN A 161 5.18 -2.80 16.83
N TYR A 162 5.19 -1.95 15.80
CA TYR A 162 4.41 -0.70 15.79
C TYR A 162 3.47 -0.61 14.59
N ALA A 163 2.24 -0.17 14.86
CA ALA A 163 1.30 0.34 13.87
C ALA A 163 1.28 1.87 13.93
N PHE A 164 1.27 2.48 12.75
CA PHE A 164 1.24 3.93 12.54
C PHE A 164 -0.06 4.25 11.83
N LEU A 165 -0.91 5.08 12.44
CA LEU A 165 -2.28 5.29 11.99
C LEU A 165 -2.58 6.78 11.86
N ASN A 166 -2.96 7.22 10.66
CA ASN A 166 -3.52 8.54 10.43
C ASN A 166 -4.99 8.52 10.84
N SER A 167 -5.36 9.34 11.83
CA SER A 167 -6.76 9.55 12.22
C SER A 167 -7.14 11.02 12.20
N THR A 168 -8.41 11.28 11.91
CA THR A 168 -8.98 12.62 11.78
C THR A 168 -10.32 12.67 12.49
N VAL A 169 -10.58 13.77 13.18
CA VAL A 169 -11.91 14.17 13.63
C VAL A 169 -12.25 15.51 12.99
N LEU A 170 -13.29 15.55 12.16
CA LEU A 170 -13.81 16.81 11.66
C LEU A 170 -14.67 17.47 12.74
N LEU A 171 -14.39 18.75 13.01
CA LEU A 171 -15.09 19.60 13.98
C LEU A 171 -15.73 20.79 13.25
N GLY A 172 -16.74 20.49 12.43
CA GLY A 172 -17.52 21.49 11.68
C GLY A 172 -16.74 22.12 10.52
N ASN A 173 -15.81 23.04 10.83
CA ASN A 173 -15.01 23.79 9.86
C ASN A 173 -13.49 23.61 10.04
N THR A 174 -13.05 22.68 10.90
CA THR A 174 -11.63 22.41 11.19
C THR A 174 -11.38 20.93 11.41
N ASP A 175 -10.24 20.43 10.92
CA ASP A 175 -9.78 19.06 11.17
C ASP A 175 -8.88 18.98 12.40
N GLU A 176 -9.20 18.07 13.33
CA GLU A 176 -8.24 17.59 14.34
C GLU A 176 -7.67 16.25 13.88
N SER A 177 -6.51 16.31 13.23
CA SER A 177 -5.80 15.13 12.71
C SER A 177 -4.51 14.84 13.46
N GLN A 178 -4.16 13.55 13.50
CA GLN A 178 -2.95 13.08 14.16
C GLN A 178 -2.40 11.81 13.50
N LEU A 179 -1.09 11.66 13.60
CA LEU A 179 -0.42 10.37 13.58
C LEU A 179 -0.54 9.74 14.98
N GLU A 180 -1.08 8.54 15.06
CA GLU A 180 -1.02 7.67 16.25
C GLU A 180 0.06 6.61 16.05
N ILE A 181 0.84 6.35 17.10
CA ILE A 181 1.87 5.29 17.15
C ILE A 181 1.40 4.27 18.21
N ILE A 182 1.09 3.06 17.76
CA ILE A 182 0.48 2.00 18.57
C ILE A 182 1.49 0.85 18.71
N ASP A 183 1.88 0.53 19.93
CA ASP A 183 2.58 -0.72 20.26
C ASP A 183 1.61 -1.89 20.04
N ILE A 184 2.00 -2.81 19.17
CA ILE A 184 1.28 -4.03 18.80
C ILE A 184 2.09 -5.28 19.14
N SER A 185 3.09 -5.21 20.03
CA SER A 185 3.87 -6.38 20.48
C SER A 185 2.95 -7.49 21.00
N GLU A 186 2.13 -7.17 22.00
CA GLU A 186 1.01 -7.98 22.49
C GLU A 186 -0.21 -7.81 21.57
N LYS A 187 -0.38 -8.74 20.62
CA LYS A 187 -1.41 -8.67 19.57
C LYS A 187 -2.84 -8.53 20.13
N SER A 188 -3.12 -9.08 21.31
CA SER A 188 -4.42 -8.99 21.99
C SER A 188 -4.60 -7.75 22.85
N SER A 189 -3.58 -6.90 23.00
CA SER A 189 -3.66 -5.63 23.74
C SER A 189 -2.81 -4.52 23.08
N PRO A 190 -3.20 -4.05 21.87
CA PRO A 190 -2.58 -2.88 21.24
C PRO A 190 -2.70 -1.63 22.12
N LYS A 191 -1.64 -0.82 22.19
CA LYS A 191 -1.57 0.36 23.08
C LYS A 191 -0.98 1.57 22.38
N LEU A 192 -1.68 2.70 22.43
CA LEU A 192 -1.12 3.98 22.01
C LEU A 192 0.11 4.31 22.88
N THR A 193 1.27 4.52 22.25
CA THR A 193 2.53 4.87 22.91
C THR A 193 2.98 6.31 22.61
N GLY A 194 2.56 6.86 21.46
CA GLY A 194 2.85 8.25 21.08
C GLY A 194 1.87 8.78 20.03
N SER A 195 1.83 10.10 19.87
CA SER A 195 1.10 10.75 18.78
C SER A 195 1.74 12.08 18.37
N CYS A 196 1.47 12.50 17.13
CA CYS A 196 1.90 13.78 16.58
C CYS A 196 0.71 14.44 15.87
N LYS A 197 0.43 15.73 16.14
CA LYS A 197 -0.62 16.47 15.43
C LYS A 197 -0.19 16.76 13.99
N ILE A 198 -1.10 16.52 13.05
CA ILE A 198 -0.92 16.81 11.62
C ILE A 198 -1.99 17.82 11.22
N GLU A 199 -1.62 18.93 10.58
CA GLU A 199 -2.60 19.93 10.12
C GLU A 199 -3.33 19.41 8.87
N GLY A 200 -4.64 19.63 8.74
CA GLY A 200 -5.44 19.23 7.57
C GLY A 200 -5.85 17.76 7.60
N ALA A 201 -6.20 17.18 6.45
CA ALA A 201 -6.61 15.78 6.32
C ALA A 201 -5.45 14.89 5.82
N PRO A 202 -4.73 14.16 6.69
CA PRO A 202 -3.71 13.21 6.26
C PRO A 202 -4.37 12.03 5.53
N ASN A 203 -3.66 11.48 4.54
CA ASN A 203 -4.14 10.35 3.77
C ASN A 203 -3.14 9.19 3.90
N GLY A 204 -2.20 9.05 2.96
CA GLY A 204 -1.19 8.02 2.98
C GLY A 204 -0.12 8.25 4.06
N ILE A 205 0.50 7.15 4.46
CA ILE A 205 1.66 7.12 5.34
C ILE A 205 2.64 6.06 4.83
N PHE A 206 3.93 6.40 4.84
CA PHE A 206 5.02 5.47 4.63
C PHE A 206 6.03 5.64 5.77
N VAL A 207 6.59 4.56 6.30
CA VAL A 207 7.58 4.63 7.38
C VAL A 207 8.90 4.03 6.92
N GLN A 208 9.96 4.83 6.95
CA GLN A 208 11.34 4.39 6.67
C GLN A 208 12.23 4.85 7.81
N ASP A 209 13.14 3.99 8.26
CA ASP A 209 14.08 4.32 9.34
C ASP A 209 13.36 4.89 10.58
N ASN A 210 13.72 6.08 11.07
CA ASN A 210 13.03 6.73 12.20
C ASN A 210 12.10 7.86 11.72
N TYR A 211 11.54 7.75 10.49
CA TYR A 211 10.72 8.78 9.90
C TYR A 211 9.41 8.25 9.31
N ALA A 212 8.30 8.88 9.68
CA ALA A 212 7.02 8.75 9.01
C ALA A 212 6.83 9.88 7.97
N TYR A 213 6.52 9.50 6.74
CA TYR A 213 6.25 10.37 5.60
C TYR A 213 4.75 10.37 5.33
N ILE A 214 4.08 11.49 5.58
CA ILE A 214 2.62 11.61 5.53
C ILE A 214 2.24 12.68 4.49
N ASN A 215 1.41 12.31 3.50
CA ASN A 215 0.83 13.29 2.60
C ASN A 215 -0.53 13.79 3.15
N ASN A 216 -0.85 15.03 2.84
CA ASN A 216 -2.00 15.73 3.40
C ASN A 216 -2.66 16.62 2.34
N LEU A 217 -3.97 16.80 2.47
CA LEU A 217 -4.76 17.74 1.70
C LEU A 217 -5.57 18.66 2.64
N TYR A 218 -5.76 19.91 2.23
CA TYR A 218 -6.57 20.88 2.97
C TYR A 218 -7.89 21.13 2.25
N PHE A 219 -8.98 21.11 2.99
CA PHE A 219 -10.30 21.53 2.52
C PHE A 219 -10.68 22.85 3.18
N ASP A 220 -11.06 23.85 2.38
CA ASP A 220 -11.63 25.09 2.87
C ASP A 220 -13.14 24.91 3.05
N TYR A 221 -13.56 24.82 4.32
CA TYR A 221 -14.96 24.64 4.69
C TYR A 221 -15.85 25.86 4.40
N GLN A 222 -15.27 27.07 4.21
CA GLN A 222 -16.02 28.26 3.81
C GLN A 222 -16.36 28.25 2.32
N THR A 223 -15.36 28.02 1.47
CA THR A 223 -15.56 27.96 0.00
C THR A 223 -16.07 26.60 -0.48
N LYS A 224 -16.00 25.57 0.37
CA LYS A 224 -16.32 24.16 0.10
C LYS A 224 -15.50 23.56 -1.05
N GLN A 225 -14.22 23.91 -1.10
CA GLN A 225 -13.28 23.43 -2.10
C GLN A 225 -12.01 22.90 -1.43
N TYR A 226 -11.39 21.88 -2.03
CA TYR A 226 -10.02 21.57 -1.70
C TYR A 226 -9.13 22.76 -2.09
N THR A 227 -8.24 23.16 -1.19
CA THR A 227 -7.18 24.11 -1.56
C THR A 227 -6.31 23.48 -2.63
N GLN A 228 -5.63 24.30 -3.44
CA GLN A 228 -4.60 23.81 -4.37
C GLN A 228 -3.26 23.58 -3.67
N GLU A 229 -3.26 23.47 -2.33
CA GLU A 229 -2.10 23.27 -1.50
C GLU A 229 -2.14 21.89 -0.83
N SER A 230 -0.96 21.34 -0.59
CA SER A 230 -0.76 20.04 0.06
C SER A 230 0.62 20.05 0.71
N LYS A 231 0.76 19.38 1.86
CA LYS A 231 2.06 19.24 2.54
C LYS A 231 2.48 17.77 2.58
N LEU A 232 3.79 17.56 2.45
CA LEU A 232 4.46 16.36 2.93
C LEU A 232 4.96 16.65 4.34
N PHE A 233 4.49 15.90 5.31
CA PHE A 233 5.03 15.90 6.66
C PHE A 233 6.09 14.80 6.78
N ILE A 234 7.22 15.13 7.39
CA ILE A 234 8.24 14.17 7.82
C ILE A 234 8.27 14.26 9.35
N VAL A 235 7.90 13.18 10.01
CA VAL A 235 7.77 13.09 11.47
C VAL A 235 8.84 12.14 12.01
N ASP A 236 9.64 12.62 12.96
CA ASP A 236 10.61 11.83 13.73
C ASP A 236 9.87 10.94 14.74
N ILE A 237 10.22 9.64 14.81
CA ILE A 237 9.43 8.58 15.50
C ILE A 237 10.30 7.55 16.24
#